data_AF-A0A973NJS8-F1
#
_entry.id   AF-A0A973NJS8-F1
#
_cell.length_a   1.000
_cell.length_b   1.000
_cell.length_c   1.000
_cell.angle_alpha   90.00
_cell.angle_beta   90.00
_cell.angle_gamma   90.00
#
_symmetry.space_group_name_H-M   'P 1'
#
loop_
_entity.id
_entity.type
_entity.pdbx_description
1 polymer ?
#
loop_
_entity_poly.entity_id
_entity_poly.type
_entity_poly.pdbx_seq_one_letter_code
_entity_poly.pdbx_strand_id
1 'polypeptide(L)'
;MKHLLLFIGAAALGCAGPALAKPGNGHGNGHGHGYDNDYGYGGGGCPPGLAKKHNGCMPPGQAKKLYRGQRWRSGYGDLYAYRQIPYDLRRRYALDPYDRYYYSNGYLYRVDPRTLIIEQVIGALLRR
;
A
#
# COMPACT_ATOMS: atom_id res chain seq x y z
N MET A 1 64.44 17.86 -26.81
CA MET A 1 63.84 18.05 -28.14
C MET A 1 62.58 17.21 -28.22
N LYS A 2 61.52 17.81 -28.74
CA LYS A 2 60.12 17.38 -28.65
C LYS A 2 59.88 16.13 -29.49
N HIS A 3 59.42 15.05 -28.87
CA HIS A 3 58.77 13.95 -29.59
C HIS A 3 57.31 13.85 -29.15
N LEU A 4 56.49 14.12 -30.16
CA LEU A 4 55.05 14.19 -30.23
C LEU A 4 54.45 12.79 -30.15
N LEU A 5 53.56 12.53 -29.19
CA LEU A 5 52.65 11.38 -29.24
C LEU A 5 51.23 11.85 -28.91
N LEU A 6 50.48 12.10 -29.99
CA LEU A 6 49.04 12.28 -30.02
C LEU A 6 48.38 10.91 -29.82
N PHE A 7 47.72 10.69 -28.68
CA PHE A 7 46.76 9.60 -28.53
C PHE A 7 45.36 10.14 -28.81
N ILE A 8 44.85 9.78 -29.98
CA ILE A 8 43.46 9.96 -30.41
C ILE A 8 42.64 8.89 -29.67
N GLY A 9 41.98 9.28 -28.58
CA GLY A 9 40.99 8.45 -27.89
C GLY A 9 39.62 8.64 -28.54
N ALA A 10 39.24 7.72 -29.42
CA ALA A 10 37.95 7.73 -30.11
C ALA A 10 36.79 7.59 -29.09
N ALA A 11 35.86 8.54 -29.16
CA ALA A 11 34.60 8.52 -28.44
C ALA A 11 33.72 7.36 -28.94
N ALA A 12 33.32 6.48 -28.03
CA ALA A 12 32.17 5.60 -28.23
C ALA A 12 31.10 5.99 -27.20
N LEU A 13 30.27 6.98 -27.56
CA LEU A 13 28.98 7.21 -26.92
C LEU A 13 28.13 5.96 -27.16
N GLY A 14 28.00 5.11 -26.16
CA GLY A 14 27.02 4.02 -26.18
C GLY A 14 25.61 4.61 -26.17
N CYS A 15 24.86 4.43 -27.26
CA CYS A 15 23.45 4.78 -27.32
C CYS A 15 22.68 3.95 -26.29
N ALA A 16 22.27 4.55 -25.18
CA ALA A 16 21.21 4.03 -24.34
C ALA A 16 19.90 4.13 -25.14
N GLY A 17 19.56 3.07 -25.88
CA GLY A 17 18.28 2.97 -26.55
C GLY A 17 17.14 2.92 -25.52
N PRO A 18 16.00 3.61 -25.76
CA PRO A 18 14.83 3.43 -24.93
C PRO A 18 14.37 1.98 -25.05
N ALA A 19 14.30 1.27 -23.92
CA ALA A 19 13.63 -0.02 -23.86
C ALA A 19 12.14 0.20 -24.18
N LEU A 20 11.75 -0.04 -25.43
CA LEU A 20 10.36 -0.01 -25.86
C LEU A 20 9.67 -1.22 -25.22
N ALA A 21 8.98 -0.99 -24.09
CA ALA A 21 8.20 -2.00 -23.43
C ALA A 21 7.11 -2.51 -24.39
N LYS A 22 7.06 -3.83 -24.56
CA LYS A 22 6.07 -4.53 -25.39
C LYS A 22 4.66 -4.18 -24.85
N PRO A 23 3.73 -3.65 -25.67
CA PRO A 23 2.37 -3.46 -25.22
C PRO A 23 1.76 -4.83 -24.93
N GLY A 24 1.40 -5.08 -23.67
CA GLY A 24 0.70 -6.29 -23.27
C GLY A 24 -0.75 -6.24 -23.77
N ASN A 25 -1.15 -7.25 -24.56
CA ASN A 25 -2.54 -7.47 -24.92
C ASN A 25 -3.32 -7.96 -23.69
N GLY A 26 -4.02 -7.05 -23.02
CA GLY A 26 -5.02 -7.40 -22.00
C GLY A 26 -6.38 -7.63 -22.65
N HIS A 27 -6.76 -8.89 -22.85
CA HIS A 27 -8.13 -9.28 -23.21
C HIS A 27 -8.93 -9.41 -21.91
N GLY A 28 -9.99 -8.62 -21.75
CA GLY A 28 -10.85 -8.65 -20.57
C GLY A 28 -12.33 -8.61 -20.95
N ASN A 29 -12.91 -9.78 -21.20
CA ASN A 29 -14.36 -9.96 -21.26
C ASN A 29 -14.87 -10.34 -19.86
N GLY A 30 -15.95 -9.71 -19.41
CA GLY A 30 -16.57 -10.08 -18.13
C GLY A 30 -17.77 -9.21 -17.79
N HIS A 31 -18.94 -9.60 -18.31
CA HIS A 31 -20.23 -9.17 -17.79
C HIS A 31 -20.42 -9.75 -16.38
N GLY A 32 -20.85 -8.93 -15.42
CA GLY A 32 -21.14 -9.38 -14.07
C GLY A 32 -21.91 -8.33 -13.27
N HIS A 33 -23.23 -8.51 -13.17
CA HIS A 33 -24.08 -7.81 -12.22
C HIS A 33 -23.78 -8.35 -10.81
N GLY A 34 -23.27 -7.50 -9.92
CA GLY A 34 -22.99 -7.85 -8.53
C GLY A 34 -23.01 -6.60 -7.65
N TYR A 35 -23.96 -6.56 -6.73
CA TYR A 35 -24.19 -5.49 -5.76
C TYR A 35 -23.18 -5.55 -4.61
N ASP A 36 -21.91 -5.26 -4.89
CA ASP A 36 -20.92 -5.09 -3.83
C ASP A 36 -20.69 -3.59 -3.60
N ASN A 37 -21.20 -3.10 -2.47
CA ASN A 37 -20.95 -1.77 -1.94
C ASN A 37 -19.47 -1.66 -1.53
N ASP A 38 -18.60 -1.53 -2.53
CA ASP A 38 -17.17 -1.26 -2.36
C ASP A 38 -17.02 0.24 -2.15
N TYR A 39 -16.55 0.64 -0.96
CA TYR A 39 -16.14 2.01 -0.66
C TYR A 39 -14.88 2.38 -1.47
N GLY A 40 -15.02 2.50 -2.78
CA GLY A 40 -14.00 2.90 -3.74
C GLY A 40 -14.26 4.31 -4.25
N TYR A 41 -13.31 5.21 -4.01
CA TYR A 41 -13.35 6.60 -4.46
C TYR A 41 -13.37 6.66 -6.01
N GLY A 42 -14.55 6.82 -6.60
CA GLY A 42 -14.74 7.26 -7.99
C GLY A 42 -15.20 6.18 -8.98
N GLY A 43 -16.46 6.29 -9.42
CA GLY A 43 -16.97 6.01 -10.78
C GLY A 43 -16.84 4.62 -11.42
N GLY A 44 -15.99 3.74 -10.92
CA GLY A 44 -15.74 2.40 -11.46
C GLY A 44 -14.99 1.62 -10.40
N GLY A 45 -15.61 0.56 -9.91
CA GLY A 45 -15.12 -0.18 -8.74
C GLY A 45 -13.69 -0.69 -8.85
N CYS A 46 -13.23 -1.33 -7.78
CA CYS A 46 -11.94 -1.97 -7.71
C CYS A 46 -11.63 -2.85 -8.94
N PRO A 47 -10.50 -2.68 -9.65
CA PRO A 47 -10.13 -3.57 -10.75
C PRO A 47 -10.18 -5.04 -10.30
N PRO A 48 -10.64 -5.99 -11.12
CA PRO A 48 -10.94 -7.36 -10.69
C PRO A 48 -9.73 -8.10 -10.07
N GLY A 49 -8.51 -7.75 -10.48
CA GLY A 49 -7.28 -8.30 -9.87
C GLY A 49 -6.97 -7.75 -8.48
N LEU A 50 -7.45 -6.54 -8.17
CA LEU A 50 -7.25 -5.84 -6.91
C LEU A 50 -8.42 -6.04 -5.94
N ALA A 51 -9.65 -6.17 -6.46
CA ALA A 51 -10.84 -6.52 -5.70
C ALA A 51 -10.63 -7.81 -4.89
N LYS A 52 -10.06 -8.83 -5.54
CA LYS A 52 -9.71 -10.13 -4.93
C LYS A 52 -8.70 -10.04 -3.77
N LYS A 53 -8.04 -8.89 -3.59
CA LYS A 53 -7.10 -8.67 -2.47
C LYS A 53 -7.79 -8.16 -1.23
N HIS A 54 -9.04 -7.69 -1.32
CA HIS A 54 -9.83 -7.23 -0.18
C HIS A 54 -9.06 -6.22 0.71
N ASN A 55 -8.24 -5.37 0.08
CA ASN A 55 -7.37 -4.39 0.74
C ASN A 55 -7.70 -2.94 0.35
N GLY A 56 -8.95 -2.72 -0.09
CA GLY A 56 -9.48 -1.41 -0.49
C GLY A 56 -8.93 -0.91 -1.81
N CYS A 57 -8.55 -1.78 -2.75
CA CYS A 57 -7.96 -1.38 -4.03
C CYS A 57 -6.56 -0.79 -3.92
N MET A 58 -5.76 -1.31 -2.99
CA MET A 58 -4.38 -0.87 -2.81
C MET A 58 -3.44 -1.82 -3.56
N PRO A 59 -2.53 -1.31 -4.43
CA PRO A 59 -1.55 -2.15 -5.11
C PRO A 59 -0.80 -3.03 -4.10
N PRO A 60 -0.60 -4.33 -4.37
CA PRO A 60 -0.11 -5.29 -3.36
C PRO A 60 1.28 -4.92 -2.79
N GLY A 61 2.12 -4.22 -3.56
CA GLY A 61 3.41 -3.70 -3.07
C GLY A 61 3.26 -2.60 -2.02
N GLN A 62 2.25 -1.73 -2.16
CA GLN A 62 1.91 -0.70 -1.19
C GLN A 62 1.13 -1.32 -0.02
N ALA A 63 0.28 -2.31 -0.30
CA ALA A 63 -0.63 -2.91 0.67
C ALA A 63 0.03 -3.84 1.68
N LYS A 64 1.34 -4.07 1.62
CA LYS A 64 2.03 -4.94 2.58
C LYS A 64 2.00 -4.39 4.00
N LYS A 65 2.05 -3.05 4.16
CA LYS A 65 1.96 -2.37 5.45
C LYS A 65 1.80 -0.87 5.23
N LEU A 66 0.87 -0.23 5.94
CA LEU A 66 0.90 1.23 6.08
C LEU A 66 1.88 1.62 7.20
N TYR A 67 2.50 2.78 7.05
CA TYR A 67 3.52 3.26 7.99
C TYR A 67 2.99 4.41 8.83
N ARG A 68 3.63 4.63 9.99
CA ARG A 68 3.38 5.78 10.84
C ARG A 68 3.58 7.08 10.04
N GLY A 69 2.67 8.04 10.23
CA GLY A 69 2.66 9.31 9.50
C GLY A 69 1.90 9.26 8.16
N GLN A 70 1.57 8.07 7.64
CA GLN A 70 0.67 7.99 6.50
C GLN A 70 -0.78 8.19 6.93
N ARG A 71 -1.58 8.76 6.03
CA ARG A 71 -3.03 8.82 6.21
C ARG A 71 -3.64 7.43 6.02
N TRP A 72 -4.48 7.02 6.96
CA TRP A 72 -5.31 5.83 6.87
C TRP A 72 -6.18 5.89 5.62
N ARG A 73 -6.13 4.81 4.85
CA ARG A 73 -6.92 4.66 3.63
C ARG A 73 -8.11 3.77 3.93
N SER A 74 -9.32 4.29 3.71
CA SER A 74 -10.55 3.53 3.88
C SER A 74 -10.48 2.22 3.07
N GLY A 75 -10.90 1.11 3.66
CA GLY A 75 -10.89 -0.22 3.04
C GLY A 75 -9.59 -1.03 3.18
N TYR A 76 -8.49 -0.48 3.72
CA TYR A 76 -7.23 -1.22 3.90
C TYR A 76 -7.22 -2.21 5.09
N GLY A 77 -8.30 -2.27 5.87
CA GLY A 77 -8.43 -3.15 7.03
C GLY A 77 -9.79 -3.02 7.70
N ASP A 78 -10.02 -3.86 8.70
CA ASP A 78 -11.27 -3.87 9.47
C ASP A 78 -11.16 -2.94 10.67
N LEU A 79 -12.25 -2.21 10.97
CA LEU A 79 -12.34 -1.46 12.22
C LEU A 79 -12.36 -2.43 13.40
N TYR A 80 -11.51 -2.15 14.40
CA TYR A 80 -11.38 -2.95 15.62
C TYR A 80 -11.79 -2.09 16.80
N ALA A 81 -12.79 -2.49 17.57
CA ALA A 81 -13.21 -1.71 18.72
C ALA A 81 -12.13 -1.74 19.80
N TYR A 82 -11.95 -0.64 20.53
CA TYR A 82 -11.01 -0.57 21.64
C TYR A 82 -11.17 -1.75 22.60
N ARG A 83 -12.43 -2.12 22.88
CA ARG A 83 -12.81 -3.24 23.77
C ARG A 83 -12.45 -4.63 23.24
N GLN A 84 -12.17 -4.81 21.96
CA GLN A 84 -11.74 -6.08 21.38
C GLN A 84 -10.22 -6.28 21.51
N ILE A 85 -9.45 -5.20 21.66
CA ILE A 85 -7.99 -5.28 21.75
C ILE A 85 -7.61 -5.98 23.07
N PRO A 86 -6.78 -7.04 23.09
CA PRO A 86 -6.34 -7.66 24.33
C PRO A 86 -5.78 -6.67 25.37
N TYR A 87 -6.13 -6.87 26.65
CA TYR A 87 -5.82 -5.91 27.72
C TYR A 87 -4.30 -5.71 27.91
N ASP A 88 -3.51 -6.77 27.72
CA ASP A 88 -2.05 -6.72 27.73
C ASP A 88 -1.50 -5.77 26.67
N LEU A 89 -2.04 -5.79 25.44
CA LEU A 89 -1.65 -4.87 24.38
C LEU A 89 -2.06 -3.43 24.71
N ARG A 90 -3.28 -3.21 25.21
CA ARG A 90 -3.72 -1.87 25.62
C ARG A 90 -2.78 -1.25 26.63
N ARG A 91 -2.41 -2.02 27.66
CA ARG A 91 -1.52 -1.55 28.73
C ARG A 91 -0.08 -1.37 28.21
N ARG A 92 0.46 -2.36 27.50
CA ARG A 92 1.85 -2.35 27.01
C ARG A 92 2.12 -1.18 26.06
N TYR A 93 1.15 -0.83 25.22
CA TYR A 93 1.29 0.25 24.23
C TYR A 93 0.57 1.54 24.62
N ALA A 94 0.02 1.63 25.84
CA ALA A 94 -0.74 2.78 26.33
C ALA A 94 -1.80 3.26 25.33
N LEU A 95 -2.64 2.33 24.88
CA LEU A 95 -3.68 2.61 23.88
C LEU A 95 -4.83 3.42 24.48
N ASP A 96 -5.25 4.45 23.75
CA ASP A 96 -6.30 5.38 24.13
C ASP A 96 -7.68 4.95 23.56
N PRO A 97 -8.76 4.89 24.36
CA PRO A 97 -10.11 4.56 23.87
C PRO A 97 -10.72 5.56 22.88
N TYR A 98 -10.20 6.78 22.78
CA TYR A 98 -10.65 7.83 21.87
C TYR A 98 -10.02 7.72 20.48
N ASP A 99 -8.95 6.94 20.33
CA ASP A 99 -8.35 6.65 19.02
C ASP A 99 -9.15 5.63 18.22
N ARG A 100 -8.92 5.63 16.90
CA ARG A 100 -9.43 4.58 16.02
C ARG A 100 -8.39 3.48 15.86
N TYR A 101 -8.87 2.25 15.85
CA TYR A 101 -8.04 1.08 15.66
C TYR A 101 -8.50 0.29 14.45
N TYR A 102 -7.55 -0.07 13.60
CA TYR A 102 -7.81 -0.92 12.45
C TYR A 102 -6.88 -2.12 12.47
N TYR A 103 -7.40 -3.28 12.07
CA TYR A 103 -6.63 -4.51 11.99
C TYR A 103 -6.51 -4.98 10.55
N SER A 104 -5.27 -5.24 10.11
CA SER A 104 -4.99 -5.75 8.76
C SER A 104 -3.64 -6.43 8.71
N ASN A 105 -3.55 -7.59 8.05
CA ASN A 105 -2.31 -8.33 7.81
C ASN A 105 -1.46 -8.60 9.07
N GLY A 106 -2.08 -8.86 10.23
CA GLY A 106 -1.37 -9.11 11.48
C GLY A 106 -0.83 -7.85 12.17
N TYR A 107 -1.29 -6.67 11.76
CA TYR A 107 -0.96 -5.40 12.37
C TYR A 107 -2.20 -4.68 12.88
N LEU A 108 -2.08 -4.12 14.08
CA LEU A 108 -3.02 -3.17 14.65
C LEU A 108 -2.50 -1.75 14.41
N TYR A 109 -3.30 -0.92 13.76
CA TYR A 109 -2.99 0.46 13.42
C TYR A 109 -3.76 1.38 14.36
N ARG A 110 -3.05 2.24 15.10
CA ARG A 110 -3.64 3.34 15.86
C ARG A 110 -3.72 4.56 14.95
N VAL A 111 -4.91 5.10 14.80
CA VAL A 111 -5.23 6.18 13.86
C VAL A 111 -5.92 7.31 14.60
N ASP A 112 -5.40 8.53 14.44
CA ASP A 112 -6.06 9.73 14.96
C ASP A 112 -7.44 9.89 14.30
N PRO A 113 -8.54 9.96 15.08
CA PRO A 113 -9.89 10.07 14.55
C PRO A 113 -10.16 11.37 13.76
N ARG A 114 -9.38 12.43 14.00
CA ARG A 114 -9.52 13.76 13.37
C ARG A 114 -8.78 13.85 12.05
N THR A 115 -7.49 13.48 12.06
CA THR A 115 -6.61 13.63 10.88
C THR A 115 -6.59 12.38 10.00
N LEU A 116 -7.02 11.24 10.55
CA LEU A 116 -6.84 9.90 9.99
C LEU A 116 -5.36 9.54 9.80
N ILE A 117 -4.43 10.17 10.50
CA ILE A 117 -3.01 9.81 10.42
C ILE A 117 -2.75 8.58 11.29
N ILE A 118 -1.96 7.64 10.76
CA ILE A 118 -1.47 6.49 11.52
C ILE A 118 -0.41 6.98 12.48
N GLU A 119 -0.70 6.90 13.78
CA GLU A 119 0.23 7.32 14.81
C GLU A 119 1.10 6.18 15.33
N GLN A 120 0.62 4.94 15.21
CA GLN A 120 1.34 3.76 15.68
C GLN A 120 0.95 2.52 14.87
N VAL A 121 1.92 1.62 14.68
CA VAL A 121 1.70 0.32 14.04
C VAL A 121 2.26 -0.76 14.95
N ILE A 122 1.41 -1.67 15.40
CA ILE A 122 1.72 -2.71 16.36
C ILE A 122 1.59 -4.06 15.65
N GLY A 123 2.65 -4.86 15.63
CA GLY A 123 2.55 -6.26 15.21
C GLY A 123 1.76 -7.04 16.24
N ALA A 124 0.57 -7.51 15.89
CA ALA A 124 -0.33 -8.19 16.81
C ALA A 124 -1.01 -9.33 16.07
N LEU A 125 -0.79 -10.58 16.51
CA LEU A 125 -1.55 -11.72 16.00
C LEU A 125 -2.87 -11.79 16.76
N LEU A 126 -3.80 -10.90 16.39
CA LEU A 126 -5.14 -10.89 16.95
C LEU A 126 -5.94 -12.02 16.31
N ARG A 127 -6.30 -13.02 17.12
CA ARG A 127 -7.25 -14.06 16.74
C ARG A 127 -8.65 -13.43 16.75
N ARG A 128 -9.38 -13.61 15.64
CA ARG A 128 -10.75 -13.10 15.47
C ARG A 128 -11.75 -14.09 16.04
#